data_AF-A0A944PTL2-F1
#
_entry.id   AF-A0A944PTL2-F1
#
_cell.length_a   1.000
_cell.length_b   1.000
_cell.length_c   1.000
_cell.angle_alpha   90.00
_cell.angle_beta   90.00
_cell.angle_gamma   90.00
#
_symmetry.space_group_name_H-M   'P 1'
#
loop_
_entity.id
_entity.type
_entity.pdbx_description
1 polymer ?
#
loop_
_entity_poly.entity_id
_entity_poly.type
_entity_poly.pdbx_seq_one_letter_code
_entity_poly.pdbx_strand_id
1 'polypeptide(L)'
;MTPPPRTPTQISDATGKTVAANVRRVRELRGLSTYDLSKKLGEAGRPIAPSGIAKVERAERRVDVGDLTALAAVLRVTPSALLLPLTDDPAVTVEITGVGAVDAEAAWDWMDGEMPIQHIEPGDPSGALLQFQVYARPPGRRMQLSPGEAD
;
A
#
# COMPACT_ATOMS: atom_id res chain seq x y z
N MET A 1 14.84 41.78 -8.31
CA MET A 1 14.77 40.69 -7.31
C MET A 1 14.13 39.48 -7.95
N THR A 2 14.91 38.43 -8.24
CA THR A 2 14.37 37.16 -8.73
C THR A 2 13.66 36.45 -7.56
N PRO A 3 12.42 35.95 -7.73
CA PRO A 3 11.76 35.19 -6.68
C PRO A 3 12.60 33.96 -6.33
N PRO A 4 12.69 33.56 -5.04
CA PRO A 4 13.38 32.33 -4.67
C PRO A 4 12.74 31.13 -5.38
N PRO A 5 13.53 30.12 -5.78
CA PRO A 5 12.99 28.92 -6.42
C PRO A 5 11.96 28.28 -5.48
N ARG A 6 10.78 27.98 -6.01
CA ARG A 6 9.72 27.29 -5.25
C ARG A 6 10.24 25.91 -4.84
N THR A 7 10.27 25.63 -3.54
CA THR A 7 10.55 24.29 -3.02
C THR A 7 9.57 23.30 -3.63
N PRO A 8 10.03 22.20 -4.23
CA PRO A 8 9.13 21.16 -4.74
C PRO A 8 8.19 20.70 -3.63
N THR A 9 6.91 20.55 -3.93
CA THR A 9 5.95 19.97 -2.98
C THR A 9 6.38 18.55 -2.63
N GLN A 10 6.83 18.35 -1.40
CA GLN A 10 7.19 17.04 -0.88
C GLN A 10 5.95 16.40 -0.26
N ILE A 11 5.72 15.13 -0.57
CA ILE A 11 4.76 14.30 0.14
C ILE A 11 5.27 14.12 1.56
N SER A 12 4.49 14.60 2.53
CA SER A 12 4.87 14.57 3.94
C SER A 12 4.37 13.32 4.66
N ASP A 13 3.29 12.70 4.17
CA ASP A 13 2.64 11.56 4.82
C ASP A 13 3.43 10.24 4.67
N ALA A 14 3.30 9.36 5.66
CA ALA A 14 4.08 8.14 5.76
C ALA A 14 3.78 7.15 4.64
N THR A 15 2.51 7.06 4.24
CA THR A 15 2.06 6.10 3.22
C THR A 15 2.55 6.51 1.84
N GLY A 16 2.46 7.79 1.47
CA GLY A 16 2.95 8.27 0.19
C GLY A 16 4.48 8.18 0.06
N LYS A 17 5.22 8.37 1.16
CA LYS A 17 6.68 8.08 1.19
C LYS A 17 6.98 6.60 1.00
N THR A 18 6.19 5.72 1.62
CA THR A 18 6.31 4.27 1.46
C THR A 18 6.05 3.84 0.02
N VAL A 19 4.98 4.36 -0.61
CA VAL A 19 4.69 4.12 -2.03
C VAL A 19 5.85 4.57 -2.92
N ALA A 20 6.40 5.77 -2.69
CA ALA A 20 7.54 6.27 -3.44
C ALA A 20 8.76 5.32 -3.36
N ALA A 21 9.11 4.89 -2.14
CA ALA A 21 10.21 3.98 -1.90
C ALA A 21 9.99 2.61 -2.54
N ASN A 22 8.79 2.04 -2.39
CA ASN A 22 8.46 0.72 -2.93
C ASN A 22 8.38 0.70 -4.45
N VAL A 23 7.81 1.73 -5.09
CA VAL A 23 7.80 1.86 -6.56
C VAL A 23 9.22 1.82 -7.09
N ARG A 24 10.13 2.61 -6.49
CA ARG A 24 11.54 2.62 -6.86
C ARG A 24 12.18 1.25 -6.67
N ARG A 25 12.05 0.68 -5.46
CA ARG A 25 12.63 -0.62 -5.08
C ARG A 25 12.20 -1.73 -6.04
N VAL A 26 10.89 -1.86 -6.28
CA VAL A 26 10.35 -2.92 -7.15
C VAL A 26 10.74 -2.67 -8.61
N ARG A 27 10.75 -1.42 -9.08
CA ARG A 27 11.22 -1.08 -10.43
C ARG A 27 12.68 -1.51 -10.64
N GLU A 28 13.56 -1.15 -9.70
CA GLU A 28 14.99 -1.48 -9.75
C GLU A 28 15.24 -2.99 -9.66
N LEU A 29 14.55 -3.70 -8.76
CA LEU A 29 14.62 -5.16 -8.66
C LEU A 29 14.18 -5.87 -9.94
N ARG A 30 13.29 -5.26 -10.73
CA ARG A 30 12.89 -5.77 -12.05
C ARG A 30 13.80 -5.33 -13.19
N GLY A 31 14.87 -4.60 -12.92
CA GLY A 31 15.78 -4.09 -13.94
C GLY A 31 15.14 -3.09 -14.91
N LEU A 32 14.07 -2.41 -14.49
CA LEU A 32 13.36 -1.44 -15.34
C LEU A 32 13.93 -0.05 -15.15
N SER A 33 14.18 0.66 -16.25
CA SER A 33 14.38 2.11 -16.20
C SER A 33 13.04 2.83 -15.95
N THR A 34 13.10 4.12 -15.61
CA THR A 34 11.89 4.97 -15.56
C THR A 34 11.22 5.10 -16.93
N TYR A 35 11.98 4.97 -18.02
CA TYR A 35 11.44 4.93 -19.37
C TYR A 35 10.68 3.63 -19.64
N ASP A 36 11.22 2.49 -19.21
CA ASP A 36 10.54 1.20 -19.39
C ASP A 36 9.23 1.14 -18.60
N LEU A 37 9.25 1.63 -17.35
CA LEU A 37 8.05 1.73 -16.54
C LEU A 37 7.02 2.69 -17.17
N SER A 38 7.47 3.83 -17.70
CA SER A 38 6.61 4.79 -18.42
C SER A 38 5.94 4.16 -19.63
N LYS A 39 6.70 3.43 -20.45
CA LYS A 39 6.17 2.71 -21.61
C LYS A 39 5.11 1.69 -21.21
N LYS A 40 5.41 0.85 -20.21
CA LYS A 40 4.46 -0.18 -19.71
C LYS A 40 3.18 0.43 -19.13
N LEU A 41 3.30 1.56 -18.42
CA LEU A 41 2.15 2.31 -17.91
C LEU A 41 1.30 2.89 -19.06
N GLY A 42 1.94 3.36 -20.13
CA GLY A 42 1.25 3.77 -21.35
C GLY A 42 0.49 2.61 -22.03
N GLU A 43 1.13 1.45 -22.14
CA GLU A 43 0.52 0.22 -22.66
C GLU A 43 -0.67 -0.26 -21.81
N ALA A 44 -0.63 -0.01 -20.49
CA ALA A 44 -1.71 -0.30 -19.56
C ALA A 44 -2.84 0.76 -19.54
N GLY A 45 -2.79 1.78 -20.41
CA GLY A 45 -3.80 2.84 -20.49
C GLY A 45 -3.71 3.90 -19.39
N ARG A 46 -2.60 3.94 -18.64
CA ARG A 46 -2.37 4.90 -17.55
C ARG A 46 -1.02 5.62 -17.70
N PRO A 47 -0.84 6.48 -18.71
CA PRO A 47 0.46 7.05 -19.03
C PRO A 47 0.99 7.96 -17.92
N ILE A 48 2.22 7.67 -17.47
CA ILE A 48 3.02 8.56 -16.61
C ILE A 48 4.36 8.76 -17.29
N ALA A 49 4.74 10.01 -17.58
CA ALA A 49 6.02 10.31 -18.20
C ALA A 49 7.21 9.87 -17.31
N PRO A 50 8.40 9.58 -17.87
CA PRO A 50 9.56 9.15 -17.07
C PRO A 50 9.96 10.15 -15.98
N SER A 51 9.84 11.45 -16.27
CA SER A 51 10.06 12.53 -15.29
C SER A 51 9.00 12.56 -14.18
N GLY A 52 7.77 12.13 -14.47
CA GLY A 52 6.70 11.96 -13.49
C GLY A 52 6.99 10.79 -12.56
N ILE A 53 7.47 9.67 -13.09
CA ILE A 53 7.92 8.51 -12.29
C ILE A 53 9.08 8.90 -11.38
N ALA A 54 10.09 9.58 -11.91
CA ALA A 54 11.22 10.06 -11.11
C ALA A 54 10.79 11.02 -9.98
N LYS A 55 9.70 11.79 -10.17
CA LYS A 55 9.10 12.61 -9.10
C LYS A 55 8.32 11.75 -8.09
N VAL A 56 7.59 10.74 -8.53
CA VAL A 56 6.93 9.78 -7.64
C VAL A 56 7.95 9.13 -6.72
N GLU A 57 9.04 8.60 -7.27
CA GLU A 57 10.08 7.88 -6.51
C GLU A 57 10.84 8.76 -5.51
N ARG A 58 10.86 10.09 -5.74
CA ARG A 58 11.44 11.07 -4.82
C ARG A 58 10.39 11.68 -3.88
N ALA A 59 9.18 11.13 -3.85
CA ALA A 59 8.06 11.64 -3.06
C ALA A 59 7.71 13.12 -3.37
N GLU A 60 7.90 13.55 -4.62
CA GLU A 60 7.61 14.91 -5.11
C GLU A 60 6.34 15.01 -5.95
N ARG A 61 5.70 13.87 -6.23
CA ARG A 61 4.45 13.78 -6.97
C ARG A 61 3.56 12.76 -6.30
N ARG A 62 2.36 13.19 -5.88
CA ARG A 62 1.33 12.29 -5.35
C ARG A 62 0.96 11.23 -6.38
N VAL A 63 0.77 10.02 -5.88
CA VAL A 63 0.21 8.88 -6.60
C VAL A 63 -1.26 8.84 -6.25
N ASP A 64 -2.14 8.95 -7.23
CA ASP A 64 -3.57 8.73 -7.01
C ASP A 64 -3.90 7.22 -6.99
N VAL A 65 -5.12 6.86 -6.59
CA VAL A 65 -5.54 5.45 -6.46
C VAL A 65 -5.48 4.64 -7.76
N GLY A 66 -5.68 5.30 -8.91
CA GLY A 66 -5.56 4.67 -10.22
C GLY A 66 -4.11 4.54 -10.68
N ASP A 67 -3.26 5.52 -10.38
CA ASP A 67 -1.81 5.41 -10.57
C ASP A 67 -1.26 4.25 -9.72
N LEU A 68 -1.68 4.13 -8.46
CA LEU A 68 -1.25 3.06 -7.54
C LEU A 68 -1.57 1.67 -8.08
N THR A 69 -2.81 1.46 -8.53
CA THR A 69 -3.26 0.16 -9.07
C THR A 69 -2.57 -0.17 -10.39
N ALA A 70 -2.39 0.81 -11.28
CA ALA A 70 -1.65 0.62 -12.53
C ALA A 70 -0.16 0.29 -12.28
N LEU A 71 0.47 0.99 -11.33
CA LEU A 71 1.85 0.71 -10.90
C LEU A 71 1.96 -0.71 -10.36
N ALA A 72 1.06 -1.13 -9.45
CA ALA A 72 1.04 -2.49 -8.91
C ALA A 72 0.89 -3.54 -10.02
N ALA A 73 -0.04 -3.34 -10.96
CA ALA A 73 -0.25 -4.26 -12.08
C ALA A 73 0.96 -4.36 -13.01
N VAL A 74 1.53 -3.23 -13.42
CA VAL A 74 2.70 -3.18 -14.31
C VAL A 74 3.95 -3.75 -13.65
N LEU A 75 4.14 -3.46 -12.36
CA LEU A 75 5.21 -4.00 -11.54
C LEU A 75 4.90 -5.42 -11.03
N ARG A 76 3.74 -5.99 -11.40
CA ARG A 76 3.28 -7.34 -11.03
C ARG A 76 3.47 -7.63 -9.54
N VAL A 77 2.93 -6.76 -8.71
CA VAL A 77 2.84 -6.88 -7.24
C VAL A 77 1.41 -6.55 -6.80
N THR A 78 1.07 -6.86 -5.55
CA THR A 78 -0.20 -6.38 -4.96
C THR A 78 -0.13 -4.87 -4.68
N PRO A 79 -1.27 -4.18 -4.58
CA PRO A 79 -1.30 -2.80 -4.07
C PRO A 79 -0.74 -2.70 -2.65
N SER A 80 -0.99 -3.69 -1.79
CA SER A 80 -0.44 -3.75 -0.42
C SER A 80 1.09 -3.72 -0.40
N ALA A 81 1.74 -4.39 -1.35
CA ALA A 81 3.20 -4.38 -1.50
C ALA A 81 3.80 -3.02 -1.91
N LEU A 82 2.98 -2.08 -2.40
CA LEU A 82 3.39 -0.69 -2.59
C LEU A 82 3.04 0.17 -1.37
N LEU A 83 1.94 -0.14 -0.68
CA LEU A 83 1.42 0.65 0.45
C LEU A 83 2.17 0.43 1.76
N LEU A 84 2.79 -0.74 1.96
CA LEU A 84 3.46 -1.10 3.21
C LEU A 84 4.96 -1.30 3.05
N PRO A 85 5.77 -0.97 4.08
CA PRO A 85 7.19 -1.30 4.07
C PRO A 85 7.39 -2.81 3.92
N LEU A 86 8.37 -3.20 3.10
CA LEU A 86 8.82 -4.59 3.04
C LEU A 86 9.84 -4.83 4.15
N THR A 87 9.48 -5.63 5.14
CA THR A 87 10.27 -5.97 6.33
C THR A 87 10.07 -7.44 6.64
N ASP A 88 11.14 -8.12 7.07
CA ASP A 88 11.09 -9.53 7.51
C ASP A 88 10.77 -9.65 9.01
N ASP A 89 10.80 -8.54 9.75
CA ASP A 89 10.42 -8.48 11.17
C ASP A 89 8.93 -8.11 11.30
N PRO A 90 8.06 -9.03 11.75
CA PRO A 90 6.62 -8.76 11.91
C PRO A 90 6.30 -7.74 13.01
N ALA A 91 7.18 -7.60 14.00
CA ALA A 91 6.99 -6.73 15.16
C ALA A 91 7.55 -5.31 14.95
N VAL A 92 8.18 -5.05 13.80
CA VAL A 92 8.67 -3.70 13.53
C VAL A 92 7.48 -2.75 13.38
N THR A 93 7.58 -1.59 14.04
CA THR A 93 6.56 -0.56 13.94
C THR A 93 6.59 0.10 12.56
N VAL A 94 5.44 0.13 11.90
CA VAL A 94 5.21 0.85 10.64
C VAL A 94 4.19 1.96 10.84
N GLU A 95 4.40 3.09 10.15
CA GLU A 95 3.51 4.24 10.21
C GLU A 95 2.56 4.23 9.01
N ILE A 96 1.26 4.18 9.26
CA ILE A 96 0.22 4.25 8.23
C ILE A 96 -0.57 5.54 8.40
N THR A 97 -0.69 6.29 7.30
CA THR A 97 -1.42 7.56 7.31
C THR A 97 -2.89 7.34 7.66
N GLY A 98 -3.37 7.97 8.74
CA GLY A 98 -4.74 7.83 9.25
C GLY A 98 -4.95 6.70 10.27
N VAL A 99 -3.96 5.82 10.45
CA VAL A 99 -3.96 4.76 11.48
C VAL A 99 -2.95 5.10 12.58
N GLY A 100 -1.76 5.55 12.22
CA GLY A 100 -0.62 5.75 13.11
C GLY A 100 0.36 4.57 13.10
N ALA A 101 1.09 4.43 14.21
CA ALA A 101 2.06 3.38 14.46
C ALA A 101 1.39 2.04 14.78
N VAL A 102 1.70 0.99 14.02
CA VAL A 102 1.23 -0.39 14.25
C VAL A 102 2.34 -1.38 13.93
N ASP A 103 2.21 -2.62 14.40
CA ASP A 103 3.13 -3.70 14.01
C ASP A 103 2.97 -4.03 12.52
N ALA A 104 4.06 -4.40 11.87
CA ALA A 104 4.09 -4.70 10.44
C ALA A 104 3.13 -5.85 10.09
N GLU A 105 3.05 -6.89 10.92
CA GLU A 105 2.12 -8.02 10.72
C GLU A 105 0.66 -7.54 10.69
N ALA A 106 0.24 -6.78 11.71
CA ALA A 106 -1.11 -6.23 11.78
C ALA A 106 -1.43 -5.30 10.58
N ALA A 107 -0.44 -4.54 10.11
CA ALA A 107 -0.57 -3.73 8.90
C ALA A 107 -0.82 -4.59 7.65
N TRP A 108 -0.04 -5.65 7.47
CA TRP A 108 -0.15 -6.56 6.32
C TRP A 108 -1.46 -7.34 6.34
N ASP A 109 -1.82 -7.94 7.47
CA ASP A 109 -3.09 -8.65 7.64
C ASP A 109 -4.28 -7.75 7.32
N TRP A 110 -4.23 -6.48 7.75
CA TRP A 110 -5.27 -5.52 7.44
C TRP A 110 -5.35 -5.16 5.97
N MET A 111 -4.22 -4.85 5.33
CA MET A 111 -4.18 -4.48 3.92
C MET A 111 -4.55 -5.64 2.99
N ASP A 112 -4.23 -6.87 3.37
CA ASP A 112 -4.58 -8.08 2.63
C ASP A 112 -5.98 -8.59 2.97
N GLY A 113 -6.66 -7.94 3.93
CA GLY A 113 -8.05 -8.17 4.29
C GLY A 113 -8.27 -9.45 5.10
N GLU A 114 -7.26 -9.89 5.83
CA GLU A 114 -7.27 -11.08 6.67
C GLU A 114 -7.83 -10.75 8.07
N MET A 115 -7.30 -9.69 8.70
CA MET A 115 -7.70 -9.22 10.03
C MET A 115 -7.99 -7.71 10.04
N PRO A 116 -8.88 -7.20 10.92
CA PRO A 116 -9.05 -5.77 11.09
C PRO A 116 -7.79 -5.13 11.72
N ILE A 117 -7.62 -3.82 11.51
CA ILE A 117 -6.47 -3.07 12.06
C ILE A 117 -6.53 -2.93 13.58
N GLN A 118 -7.71 -3.04 14.18
CA GLN A 118 -7.88 -3.02 15.63
C GLN A 118 -7.51 -4.39 16.23
N HIS A 119 -6.86 -4.37 17.39
CA HIS A 119 -6.71 -5.58 18.20
C HIS A 119 -8.10 -6.07 18.68
N ILE A 120 -8.36 -7.37 18.52
CA ILE A 120 -9.61 -8.01 18.94
C ILE A 120 -9.31 -9.04 20.02
N GLU A 121 -9.90 -8.84 21.20
CA GLU A 121 -9.83 -9.82 22.28
C GLU A 121 -10.78 -11.00 22.04
N PRO A 122 -10.42 -12.23 22.44
CA PRO A 122 -11.34 -13.36 22.41
C PRO A 122 -12.66 -13.06 23.12
N GLY A 123 -13.79 -13.26 22.43
CA GLY A 123 -15.11 -12.97 22.97
C GLY A 123 -15.56 -11.51 22.84
N ASP A 124 -14.87 -10.69 22.03
CA ASP A 124 -15.25 -9.30 21.76
C ASP A 124 -16.75 -9.17 21.39
N PRO A 125 -17.56 -8.53 22.25
CA PRO A 125 -19.00 -8.41 22.04
C PRO A 125 -19.37 -7.44 20.91
N SER A 126 -18.41 -6.62 20.44
CA SER A 126 -18.66 -5.71 19.31
C SER A 126 -18.81 -6.46 17.98
N GLY A 127 -18.28 -7.68 17.90
CA GLY A 127 -18.22 -8.45 16.67
C GLY A 127 -17.37 -7.77 15.61
N ALA A 128 -16.30 -7.05 15.99
CA ALA A 128 -15.47 -6.28 15.06
C ALA A 128 -14.92 -7.14 13.91
N LEU A 129 -14.53 -8.38 14.19
CA LEU A 129 -14.06 -9.32 13.17
C LEU A 129 -15.18 -9.67 12.18
N LEU A 130 -16.39 -9.93 12.67
CA LEU A 130 -17.54 -10.22 11.81
C LEU A 130 -17.88 -9.00 10.93
N GLN A 131 -17.91 -7.80 11.51
CA GLN A 131 -18.15 -6.58 10.76
C GLN A 131 -17.08 -6.37 9.68
N PHE A 132 -15.80 -6.56 10.01
CA PHE A 132 -14.71 -6.50 9.06
C PHE A 132 -14.91 -7.48 7.90
N GLN A 133 -15.19 -8.76 8.19
CA GLN A 133 -15.45 -9.77 7.17
C GLN A 133 -16.66 -9.41 6.29
N VAL A 134 -17.73 -8.85 6.88
CA VAL A 134 -18.94 -8.47 6.14
C VAL A 134 -18.69 -7.30 5.20
N TYR A 135 -18.00 -6.25 5.66
CA TYR A 135 -17.83 -5.00 4.90
C TYR A 135 -16.59 -4.98 4.00
N ALA A 136 -15.52 -5.68 4.37
CA ALA A 136 -14.27 -5.69 3.60
C ALA A 136 -14.19 -6.82 2.56
N ARG A 137 -15.01 -7.89 2.69
CA ARG A 137 -14.83 -9.12 1.92
C ARG A 137 -16.16 -9.63 1.32
N PRO A 138 -16.17 -10.07 0.03
CA PRO A 138 -17.32 -10.76 -0.54
C PRO A 138 -17.50 -12.13 0.15
N PRO A 139 -18.72 -12.70 0.16
CA PRO A 139 -19.03 -13.92 0.91
C PRO A 139 -18.03 -15.08 0.73
N GLY A 140 -17.62 -15.36 -0.52
CA GLY A 140 -16.67 -16.44 -0.81
C GLY A 140 -15.21 -16.18 -0.43
N ARG A 141 -14.88 -14.97 0.06
CA ARG A 141 -13.54 -14.58 0.54
C ARG A 141 -13.50 -14.28 2.03
N ARG A 142 -14.62 -14.46 2.74
CA ARG A 142 -14.70 -14.29 4.18
C ARG A 142 -14.03 -15.47 4.87
N MET A 143 -13.40 -15.22 6.01
CA MET A 143 -12.93 -16.30 6.87
C MET A 143 -14.12 -17.19 7.22
N GLN A 144 -14.04 -18.48 6.87
CA GLN A 144 -15.03 -19.45 7.32
C GLN A 144 -14.80 -19.65 8.81
N LEU A 145 -15.61 -18.99 9.63
CA LEU A 145 -15.78 -19.38 11.02
C LEU A 145 -16.44 -20.76 10.99
N SER A 146 -15.62 -21.81 10.96
CA SER A 146 -16.15 -23.14 11.25
C SER A 146 -16.70 -23.08 12.68
N PRO A 147 -17.92 -23.58 12.94
CA PRO A 147 -18.35 -23.76 14.31
C PRO A 147 -17.28 -24.63 14.97
N GLY A 148 -16.61 -24.09 16.01
CA GLY A 148 -15.61 -24.84 16.76
C GLY A 148 -16.22 -26.18 17.17
N GLU A 149 -15.49 -27.26 16.94
CA GLU A 149 -15.88 -28.58 17.44
C GLU A 149 -16.14 -28.43 18.94
N ALA A 150 -17.41 -28.60 19.31
CA ALA A 150 -17.79 -28.73 20.70
C ALA A 150 -17.37 -30.14 21.12
N ASP A 151 -16.25 -30.22 21.85
CA ASP A 151 -15.91 -31.39 22.67
C ASP A 151 -16.91 -31.57 23.82
#